data_AF-A0A1G0F1T2-F1
#
_entry.id   AF-A0A1G0F1T2-F1
#
_cell.length_a   1.000
_cell.length_b   1.000
_cell.length_c   1.000
_cell.angle_alpha   90.00
_cell.angle_beta   90.00
_cell.angle_gamma   90.00
#
_symmetry.space_group_name_H-M   'P 1'
#
loop_
_entity.id
_entity.type
_entity.pdbx_description
1 polymer ?
#
loop_
_entity_poly.entity_id
_entity_poly.type
_entity_poly.pdbx_seq_one_letter_code
_entity_poly.pdbx_strand_id
1 'polypeptide(L)'
;MNPSDNQKQVVGLRIKEARAALGLTQKELCEQAKMKLPSVRDYELGNSIPGGEAVAALMRVGISANWLLTGEGEMLLSASRDPGEAFTNPNSDDRLRMLMMVLRVTEMKLSEPPDIEVAKKAIILADAWLPFASNFPDLKERLEALKATAGLFI
;
A
#
# COMPACT_ATOMS: atom_id res chain seq x y z
N MET A 1 -25.76 17.30 -16.60
CA MET A 1 -25.00 17.20 -15.34
C MET A 1 -23.56 17.55 -15.66
N ASN A 2 -22.93 18.50 -14.97
CA ASN A 2 -21.58 18.98 -15.28
C ASN A 2 -20.55 17.90 -14.86
N PRO A 3 -19.48 17.60 -15.63
CA PRO A 3 -18.48 16.60 -15.23
C PRO A 3 -17.89 16.81 -13.83
N SER A 4 -17.78 18.07 -13.38
CA SER A 4 -17.35 18.42 -12.03
C SER A 4 -18.32 17.96 -10.92
N ASP A 5 -19.62 17.94 -11.22
CA ASP A 5 -20.64 17.55 -10.24
C ASP A 5 -20.66 16.03 -10.04
N ASN A 6 -20.36 15.27 -11.11
CA ASN A 6 -20.18 13.83 -11.03
C ASN A 6 -18.97 13.48 -10.13
N GLN A 7 -17.87 14.22 -10.26
CA GLN A 7 -16.67 13.97 -9.46
C GLN A 7 -16.90 14.24 -7.96
N LYS A 8 -17.62 15.33 -7.62
CA LYS A 8 -17.97 15.61 -6.22
C LYS A 8 -18.79 14.48 -5.59
N GLN A 9 -19.79 13.97 -6.32
CA GLN A 9 -20.62 12.87 -5.84
C GLN A 9 -19.83 11.58 -5.66
N VAL A 10 -18.96 11.24 -6.61
CA VAL A 10 -18.12 10.04 -6.53
C VAL A 10 -17.17 10.10 -5.33
N VAL A 11 -16.46 11.22 -5.15
CA VAL A 11 -15.54 11.38 -4.01
C VAL A 11 -16.30 11.38 -2.68
N GLY A 12 -17.46 12.05 -2.63
CA GLY A 12 -18.32 12.06 -1.44
C GLY A 12 -18.81 10.67 -1.03
N LEU A 13 -19.23 9.86 -2.00
CA LEU A 13 -19.65 8.48 -1.79
C LEU A 13 -18.48 7.64 -1.23
N ARG A 14 -17.29 7.77 -1.80
CA ARG A 14 -16.09 7.07 -1.33
C ARG A 14 -15.70 7.44 0.10
N ILE A 15 -15.81 8.71 0.49
CA ILE A 15 -15.58 9.13 1.89
C ILE A 15 -16.57 8.42 2.82
N LYS A 16 -17.85 8.38 2.43
CA LYS A 16 -18.91 7.72 3.21
C LYS A 16 -18.67 6.21 3.34
N GLU A 17 -18.26 5.56 2.25
CA GLU A 17 -17.92 4.15 2.20
C GLU A 17 -16.73 3.82 3.10
N ALA A 18 -15.62 4.55 2.96
CA ALA A 18 -14.43 4.35 3.78
C ALA A 18 -14.70 4.60 5.26
N ARG A 19 -15.48 5.64 5.60
CA ARG A 19 -15.91 5.90 6.97
C ARG A 19 -16.73 4.74 7.54
N ALA A 20 -17.67 4.20 6.75
CA ALA A 20 -18.49 3.07 7.16
C ALA A 20 -17.68 1.79 7.33
N ALA A 21 -16.69 1.54 6.47
CA ALA A 21 -15.76 0.42 6.58
C ALA A 21 -14.91 0.48 7.85
N LEU A 22 -14.58 1.69 8.32
CA LEU A 22 -13.91 1.92 9.61
C LEU A 22 -14.85 1.82 10.83
N GLY A 23 -16.16 1.63 10.60
CA GLY A 23 -17.16 1.57 11.68
C GLY A 23 -17.42 2.92 12.36
N LEU A 24 -17.04 4.03 11.72
CA LEU A 24 -17.11 5.37 12.33
C LEU A 24 -18.41 6.10 11.96
N THR A 25 -18.95 6.85 12.90
CA THR A 25 -19.92 7.91 12.66
C THR A 25 -19.24 9.13 12.04
N GLN A 26 -20.02 10.04 11.42
CA GLN A 26 -19.46 11.30 10.89
C GLN A 26 -18.74 12.11 11.98
N LYS A 27 -19.25 12.07 13.21
CA LYS A 27 -18.66 12.77 14.36
C LYS A 27 -17.31 12.15 14.76
N GLU A 28 -17.23 10.82 14.86
CA GLU A 28 -15.98 10.13 15.19
C GLU A 28 -14.92 10.33 14.10
N LEU A 29 -15.31 10.32 12.81
CA LEU A 29 -14.39 10.66 11.73
C LEU A 29 -13.85 12.10 11.89
N CYS A 30 -14.70 13.06 12.25
CA CYS A 30 -14.27 14.44 12.47
C CYS A 30 -13.28 14.56 13.63
N GLU A 31 -13.53 13.85 14.73
CA GLU A 31 -12.67 13.82 15.90
C GLU A 31 -11.30 13.23 15.56
N GLN A 32 -11.26 12.09 14.85
CA GLN A 32 -10.01 11.44 14.45
C GLN A 32 -9.24 12.23 13.38
N ALA A 33 -9.94 12.76 12.38
CA ALA A 33 -9.32 13.54 11.29
C ALA A 33 -8.99 14.98 11.71
N LYS A 34 -9.47 15.45 12.86
CA LYS A 34 -9.43 16.86 13.32
C LYS A 34 -10.08 17.81 12.32
N MET A 35 -11.24 17.40 11.79
CA MET A 35 -12.01 18.14 10.79
C MET A 35 -13.32 18.66 11.40
N LYS A 36 -13.91 19.68 10.76
CA LYS A 36 -15.22 20.20 11.18
C LYS A 36 -16.34 19.33 10.62
N LEU A 37 -17.35 19.02 11.44
CA LEU A 37 -18.52 18.21 11.05
C LEU A 37 -19.25 18.74 9.81
N PRO A 38 -19.50 20.06 9.64
CA PRO A 38 -20.09 20.57 8.42
C PRO A 38 -19.28 20.24 7.17
N SER A 39 -17.94 20.26 7.24
CA SER A 39 -17.08 19.95 6.11
C SER A 39 -17.21 18.48 5.68
N VAL A 40 -17.15 17.54 6.63
CA VAL A 40 -17.33 16.11 6.33
C VAL A 40 -18.71 15.83 5.74
N ARG A 41 -19.76 16.45 6.30
CA ARG A 41 -21.13 16.34 5.76
C ARG A 41 -21.22 16.87 4.34
N ASP A 42 -20.62 18.04 4.06
CA ASP A 42 -20.63 18.62 2.72
C ASP A 42 -19.86 17.76 1.71
N TYR A 43 -18.77 17.12 2.13
CA TYR A 43 -18.08 16.17 1.27
C TYR A 43 -18.94 14.94 0.96
N GLU A 44 -19.51 14.29 1.98
CA GLU A 44 -20.32 13.07 1.80
C GLU A 44 -21.60 13.30 0.99
N LEU A 45 -22.14 14.52 1.00
CA LEU A 45 -23.28 14.92 0.18
C LEU A 45 -22.89 15.32 -1.26
N GLY A 46 -21.60 15.41 -1.56
CA GLY A 46 -21.11 15.88 -2.86
C GLY A 46 -21.28 17.38 -3.08
N ASN A 47 -21.43 18.18 -2.01
CA ASN A 47 -21.53 19.63 -2.09
C ASN A 47 -20.16 20.27 -2.37
N SER A 48 -19.08 19.65 -1.90
CA SER A 48 -17.69 20.10 -2.12
C SER A 48 -16.72 18.93 -2.24
N ILE A 49 -15.53 19.19 -2.79
CA ILE A 49 -14.42 18.23 -2.85
C ILE A 49 -13.44 18.56 -1.71
N PRO A 50 -12.92 17.56 -0.98
CA PRO A 50 -11.88 17.79 0.01
C PRO A 50 -10.63 18.35 -0.65
N GLY A 51 -10.13 19.47 -0.12
CA GLY A 51 -8.81 19.99 -0.48
C GLY A 51 -7.67 19.10 0.05
N GLY A 52 -6.43 19.40 -0.36
CA GLY A 52 -5.26 18.58 0.00
C GLY A 52 -5.08 18.36 1.51
N GLU A 53 -5.34 19.36 2.33
CA GLU A 53 -5.26 19.24 3.80
C GLU A 53 -6.30 18.26 4.37
N ALA A 54 -7.52 18.28 3.83
CA ALA A 54 -8.57 17.36 4.21
C ALA A 54 -8.25 15.93 3.75
N VAL A 55 -7.70 15.76 2.54
CA VAL A 55 -7.24 14.45 2.06
C VAL A 55 -6.13 13.89 2.96
N ALA A 56 -5.13 14.71 3.31
CA ALA A 56 -4.07 14.31 4.24
C ALA A 56 -4.62 13.95 5.63
N ALA A 57 -5.68 14.62 6.09
CA ALA A 57 -6.35 14.29 7.33
C ALA A 57 -7.06 12.93 7.28
N LEU A 58 -7.78 12.63 6.20
CA LEU A 58 -8.41 11.33 5.98
C LEU A 58 -7.38 10.19 5.88
N MET A 59 -6.23 10.45 5.26
CA MET A 59 -5.11 9.48 5.24
C MET A 59 -4.61 9.11 6.64
N ARG A 60 -4.53 10.08 7.57
CA ARG A 60 -4.13 9.79 8.96
C ARG A 60 -5.14 8.92 9.71
N VAL A 61 -6.40 8.92 9.29
CA VAL A 61 -7.46 8.04 9.81
C VAL A 61 -7.44 6.67 9.12
N GLY A 62 -6.52 6.47 8.17
CA GLY A 62 -6.34 5.19 7.48
C GLY A 62 -7.11 5.10 6.17
N ILE A 63 -7.51 6.21 5.54
CA ILE A 63 -8.19 6.20 4.23
C ILE A 63 -7.18 6.44 3.11
N SER A 64 -7.14 5.57 2.10
CA SER A 64 -6.22 5.71 0.97
C SER A 64 -6.61 6.88 0.06
N ALA A 65 -5.69 7.83 -0.14
CA ALA A 65 -5.92 8.95 -1.05
C ALA A 65 -6.03 8.49 -2.52
N ASN A 66 -5.30 7.44 -2.91
CA ASN A 66 -5.39 6.89 -4.27
C ASN A 66 -6.80 6.36 -4.52
N TRP A 67 -7.27 5.46 -3.66
CA TRP A 67 -8.61 4.90 -3.78
C TRP A 67 -9.68 5.99 -3.68
N LEU A 68 -9.52 6.97 -2.80
CA LEU A 68 -10.48 8.06 -2.65
C LEU A 68 -10.65 8.86 -3.97
N LEU A 69 -9.55 9.20 -4.63
CA LEU A 69 -9.56 10.09 -5.79
C LEU A 69 -9.79 9.34 -7.12
N THR A 70 -9.22 8.15 -7.28
CA THR A 70 -9.28 7.38 -8.53
C THR A 70 -10.25 6.21 -8.46
N GLY A 71 -10.40 5.58 -7.29
CA GLY A 71 -11.13 4.33 -7.09
C GLY A 71 -10.26 3.10 -7.27
N GLU A 72 -8.95 3.28 -7.45
CA GLU A 72 -8.00 2.21 -7.67
C GLU A 72 -7.24 1.87 -6.38
N GLY A 73 -6.92 0.59 -6.20
CA GLY A 73 -6.19 0.09 -5.03
C GLY A 73 -7.07 -0.13 -3.80
N GLU A 74 -6.43 -0.27 -2.64
CA GLU A 74 -7.10 -0.54 -1.37
C GLU A 74 -7.75 0.72 -0.79
N MET A 75 -8.98 0.56 -0.28
CA MET A 75 -9.75 1.64 0.34
C MET A 75 -9.12 2.16 1.63
N LEU A 76 -8.65 1.26 2.47
CA LEU A 76 -8.04 1.59 3.75
C LEU A 76 -6.53 1.38 3.66
N LEU A 77 -5.78 2.37 4.13
CA LEU A 77 -4.37 2.20 4.44
C LEU A 77 -4.31 1.19 5.58
N SER A 78 -3.54 0.12 5.41
CA SER A 78 -3.29 -0.79 6.51
C SER A 78 -2.63 0.02 7.64
N ALA A 79 -3.38 0.25 8.72
CA ALA A 79 -2.80 0.66 10.00
C ALA A 79 -1.65 -0.31 10.26
N SER A 80 -0.50 0.20 10.71
CA SER A 80 0.69 -0.58 11.06
C SER A 80 0.27 -1.93 11.64
N ARG A 81 0.26 -2.97 10.81
CA ARG A 81 -0.30 -4.27 11.21
C ARG A 81 0.57 -4.78 12.35
N ASP A 82 -0.05 -5.52 13.25
CA ASP A 82 0.73 -6.28 14.22
C ASP A 82 1.82 -7.04 13.46
N PRO A 83 3.10 -6.92 13.84
CA PRO A 83 4.18 -7.57 13.10
C PRO A 83 3.94 -9.07 12.95
N GLY A 84 3.36 -9.73 13.96
CA GLY A 84 3.01 -11.15 13.91
C GLY A 84 1.95 -11.48 12.85
N GLU A 85 0.92 -10.63 12.70
CA GLU A 85 -0.05 -10.78 11.62
C GLU A 85 0.55 -10.49 10.24
N ALA A 86 1.42 -9.48 10.13
CA ALA A 86 2.09 -9.16 8.88
C ALA A 86 2.92 -10.35 8.38
N PHE A 87 3.59 -11.10 9.27
CA PHE A 87 4.34 -12.30 8.88
C PHE A 87 3.48 -13.51 8.54
N THR A 88 2.38 -13.73 9.27
CA THR A 88 1.55 -14.93 9.11
C THR A 88 0.47 -14.81 8.03
N ASN A 89 0.01 -13.59 7.73
CA ASN A 89 -0.97 -13.32 6.70
C ASN A 89 -0.70 -11.97 6.00
N PRO A 90 0.38 -11.85 5.21
CA PRO A 90 0.81 -10.59 4.62
C PRO A 90 -0.14 -10.12 3.50
N ASN A 91 -0.53 -8.85 3.55
CA ASN A 91 -1.18 -8.18 2.42
C ASN A 91 -0.15 -7.73 1.37
N SER A 92 -0.58 -7.07 0.30
CA SER A 92 0.32 -6.63 -0.78
C SER A 92 1.43 -5.68 -0.32
N ASP A 93 1.13 -4.75 0.58
CA ASP A 93 2.11 -3.80 1.12
C ASP A 93 3.12 -4.49 2.05
N ASP A 94 2.65 -5.43 2.87
CA ASP A 94 3.50 -6.28 3.72
C ASP A 94 4.47 -7.07 2.85
N ARG A 95 3.95 -7.72 1.80
CA ARG A 95 4.76 -8.49 0.83
C ARG A 95 5.77 -7.61 0.10
N LEU A 96 5.42 -6.37 -0.26
CA LEU A 96 6.34 -5.44 -0.89
C LEU A 96 7.50 -5.07 0.04
N ARG A 97 7.20 -4.77 1.31
CA ARG A 97 8.22 -4.50 2.34
C ARG A 97 9.12 -5.71 2.58
N MET A 98 8.54 -6.91 2.65
CA MET A 98 9.29 -8.16 2.79
C MET A 98 10.21 -8.40 1.59
N LEU A 99 9.72 -8.23 0.36
CA LEU A 99 10.52 -8.36 -0.85
C LEU A 99 11.72 -7.40 -0.83
N MET A 100 11.51 -6.14 -0.47
CA MET A 100 12.59 -5.16 -0.36
C MET A 100 13.63 -5.57 0.69
N MET A 101 13.19 -6.13 1.83
CA MET A 101 14.09 -6.65 2.85
C MET A 101 14.88 -7.88 2.36
N VAL A 102 14.21 -8.84 1.70
CA VAL A 102 14.83 -10.04 1.14
C VAL A 102 15.87 -9.69 0.08
N LEU A 103 15.53 -8.78 -0.84
CA LEU A 103 16.48 -8.28 -1.85
C LEU A 103 17.71 -7.70 -1.18
N ARG A 104 17.54 -6.75 -0.26
CA ARG A 104 18.64 -6.07 0.42
C ARG A 104 19.55 -7.05 1.19
N VAL A 105 18.97 -7.98 1.94
CA VAL A 105 19.76 -8.95 2.73
C VAL A 105 20.48 -9.94 1.83
N THR A 106 19.83 -10.41 0.77
CA THR A 106 20.43 -11.37 -0.15
C THR A 106 21.55 -10.74 -0.97
N GLU A 107 21.34 -9.52 -1.49
CA GLU A 107 22.38 -8.71 -2.16
C GLU A 107 23.61 -8.54 -1.25
N MET A 108 23.40 -8.16 0.01
CA MET A 108 24.47 -8.00 1.01
C MET A 108 25.22 -9.32 1.30
N LYS A 109 24.52 -10.46 1.29
CA LYS A 109 25.16 -11.76 1.51
C LYS A 109 25.91 -12.28 0.28
N LEU A 110 25.61 -11.75 -0.91
CA LEU A 110 26.28 -12.10 -2.17
C LEU A 110 27.51 -11.22 -2.47
N SER A 111 27.71 -10.11 -1.76
CA SER A 111 28.79 -9.14 -2.07
C SER A 111 30.20 -9.59 -1.64
N GLU A 112 30.30 -10.59 -0.76
CA GLU A 112 31.53 -11.34 -0.53
C GLU A 112 31.36 -12.72 -1.17
N PRO A 113 32.41 -13.37 -1.70
CA PRO A 113 32.24 -14.66 -2.39
C PRO A 113 31.42 -15.59 -1.50
N PRO A 114 30.17 -15.89 -1.89
CA PRO A 114 29.24 -16.53 -0.99
C PRO A 114 29.56 -18.02 -0.93
N ASP A 115 29.22 -18.66 0.19
CA ASP A 115 29.14 -20.11 0.22
C ASP A 115 28.12 -20.61 -0.82
N ILE A 116 28.39 -21.73 -1.47
CA ILE A 116 27.51 -22.39 -2.46
C ILE A 116 26.08 -22.53 -1.92
N GLU A 117 25.91 -22.82 -0.63
CA GLU A 117 24.61 -22.95 0.02
C GLU A 117 23.86 -21.61 0.11
N VAL A 118 24.58 -20.50 0.31
CA VAL A 118 24.00 -19.15 0.31
C VAL A 118 23.54 -18.80 -1.11
N ALA A 119 24.35 -19.09 -2.12
CA ALA A 119 24.00 -18.87 -3.52
C ALA A 119 22.77 -19.69 -3.97
N LYS A 120 22.70 -20.99 -3.60
CA LYS A 120 21.51 -21.82 -3.85
C LYS A 120 20.25 -21.25 -3.19
N LYS A 121 20.35 -20.82 -1.93
CA LYS A 121 19.21 -20.19 -1.23
C LYS A 121 18.78 -18.88 -1.88
N ALA A 122 19.72 -18.08 -2.37
CA ALA A 122 19.41 -16.85 -3.08
C ALA A 122 18.58 -17.12 -4.35
N ILE A 123 18.91 -18.16 -5.12
CA ILE A 123 18.15 -18.57 -6.30
C ILE A 123 16.75 -19.05 -5.92
N ILE A 124 16.62 -19.92 -4.91
CA ILE A 124 15.33 -20.42 -4.43
C ILE A 124 14.44 -19.26 -3.97
N LEU A 125 14.99 -18.32 -3.20
CA LEU A 125 14.27 -17.14 -2.74
C LEU A 125 13.85 -16.27 -3.92
N ALA A 126 14.74 -16.04 -4.89
CA ALA A 126 14.42 -15.24 -6.05
C ALA A 126 13.25 -15.85 -6.83
N ASP A 127 13.28 -17.15 -7.10
CA ASP A 127 12.22 -17.88 -7.80
C ASP A 127 10.88 -17.84 -7.06
N ALA A 128 10.90 -17.95 -5.74
CA ALA A 128 9.68 -17.85 -4.94
C ALA A 128 9.02 -16.47 -5.01
N TRP A 129 9.81 -15.40 -5.17
CA TRP A 129 9.32 -14.02 -5.20
C TRP A 129 8.98 -13.48 -6.60
N LEU A 130 9.51 -14.09 -7.67
CA LEU A 130 9.25 -13.67 -9.05
C LEU A 130 7.76 -13.50 -9.42
N PRO A 131 6.84 -14.41 -9.04
CA PRO A 131 5.41 -14.23 -9.35
C PRO A 131 4.83 -12.96 -8.74
N PHE A 132 5.18 -12.65 -7.49
CA PHE A 132 4.69 -11.43 -6.83
C PHE A 132 5.36 -10.17 -7.39
N ALA A 133 6.66 -10.23 -7.63
CA ALA A 133 7.44 -9.12 -8.19
C ALA A 133 7.05 -8.77 -9.63
N SER A 134 6.36 -9.66 -10.35
CA SER A 134 5.91 -9.40 -11.73
C SER A 134 4.99 -8.18 -11.87
N ASN A 135 4.36 -7.75 -10.77
CA ASN A 135 3.58 -6.50 -10.73
C ASN A 135 4.45 -5.23 -10.58
N PHE A 136 5.76 -5.38 -10.38
CA PHE A 136 6.71 -4.31 -10.07
C PHE A 136 7.97 -4.47 -10.96
N PRO A 137 7.98 -3.88 -12.18
CA PRO A 137 9.03 -4.11 -13.18
C PRO A 137 10.46 -3.96 -12.64
N ASP A 138 10.74 -2.88 -11.91
CA ASP A 138 12.07 -2.60 -11.35
C ASP A 138 12.51 -3.67 -10.33
N LEU A 139 11.59 -4.18 -9.51
CA LEU A 139 11.90 -5.20 -8.52
C LEU A 139 12.07 -6.58 -9.15
N LYS A 140 11.29 -6.86 -10.21
CA LYS A 140 11.44 -8.07 -11.00
C LYS A 140 12.83 -8.13 -11.64
N GLU A 141 13.25 -7.06 -12.29
CA GLU A 141 14.58 -6.98 -12.93
C GLU A 141 15.70 -7.19 -11.90
N ARG A 142 15.58 -6.56 -10.72
CA ARG A 142 16.55 -6.76 -9.61
C ARG A 142 16.59 -8.21 -9.11
N LEU A 143 15.45 -8.87 -8.97
CA LEU A 143 15.39 -10.28 -8.57
C LEU A 143 16.03 -11.20 -9.63
N GLU A 144 15.78 -10.94 -10.91
CA GLU A 144 16.38 -11.70 -12.01
C GLU A 144 17.92 -11.52 -12.04
N ALA A 145 18.40 -10.28 -11.87
CA ALA A 145 19.82 -9.98 -11.79
C ALA A 145 20.47 -10.67 -10.57
N LEU A 146 19.81 -10.65 -9.41
CA LEU A 146 20.26 -11.34 -8.20
C LEU A 146 20.34 -12.86 -8.41
N LYS A 147 19.32 -13.46 -9.02
CA LYS A 147 19.30 -14.89 -9.35
C LYS A 147 20.45 -15.25 -10.29
N ALA A 148 20.65 -14.47 -11.35
CA ALA A 148 21.74 -14.69 -12.30
C ALA A 148 23.10 -14.59 -11.61
N THR A 149 23.29 -13.59 -10.75
CA THR A 149 24.52 -13.39 -9.98
C THR A 149 24.81 -14.56 -9.05
N ALA A 150 23.80 -15.03 -8.30
CA ALA A 150 23.93 -16.21 -7.45
C ALA A 150 24.28 -17.47 -8.27
N GLY A 151 23.74 -17.59 -9.49
CA GLY A 151 24.05 -18.65 -10.45
C GLY A 151 25.53 -18.74 -10.85
N LEU A 152 26.31 -17.67 -10.70
CA LEU A 152 27.75 -17.67 -10.99
C LEU A 152 28.59 -18.37 -9.90
N PHE A 153 28.00 -18.66 -8.73
CA PHE A 153 28.70 -19.20 -7.57
C PHE A 153 28.32 -20.65 -7.25
N ILE A 154 27.58 -21.33 -8.12
CA ILE A 154 27.09 -22.71 -7.95
C ILE A 154 27.56 -23.66 -9.03
#